data_AF-A0A6I5CSP0-F1
#
_entry.id   AF-A0A6I5CSP0-F1
#
_cell.length_a   1.000
_cell.length_b   1.000
_cell.length_c   1.000
_cell.angle_alpha   90.00
_cell.angle_beta   90.00
_cell.angle_gamma   90.00
#
_symmetry.space_group_name_H-M   'P 1'
#
loop_
_entity.id
_entity.type
_entity.pdbx_description
1 polymer ?
#
loop_
_entity_poly.entity_id
_entity_poly.type
_entity_poly.pdbx_seq_one_letter_code
_entity_poly.pdbx_strand_id
1 'polypeptide(L)' 'IEDDLRRHLEVHERQLAEYREIEERDFPPGRDSSEDRLRHLVLRAGIDLETFWTQWLGHALAEFAELPDGG' A
#
# COMPACT_ATOMS: atom_id res chain seq x y z
N ILE A 1 8.68 -8.53 16.99
CA ILE A 1 8.91 -7.23 16.31
C ILE A 1 9.20 -7.45 14.84
N GLU A 2 10.34 -8.02 14.43
CA GLU A 2 10.63 -8.22 13.00
C GLU A 2 9.56 -9.09 12.29
N ASP A 3 9.17 -10.21 12.90
CA ASP A 3 8.06 -11.04 12.40
C ASP A 3 6.72 -10.30 12.36
N ASP A 4 6.49 -9.36 13.28
CA ASP A 4 5.28 -8.54 13.27
C ASP A 4 5.33 -7.53 12.12
N LEU A 5 6.49 -6.92 11.86
CA LEU A 5 6.71 -6.04 10.70
C LEU A 5 6.49 -6.78 9.37
N ARG A 6 6.97 -8.03 9.25
CA ARG A 6 6.71 -8.87 8.07
C ARG A 6 5.22 -9.15 7.87
N ARG A 7 4.52 -9.52 8.94
CA ARG A 7 3.05 -9.75 8.88
C ARG A 7 2.31 -8.48 8.49
N HIS A 8 2.71 -7.31 9.00
CA HIS A 8 2.14 -6.05 8.60
C HIS A 8 2.42 -5.74 7.12
N LEU A 9 3.64 -5.99 6.64
CA LEU A 9 3.98 -5.79 5.23
C LEU A 9 3.07 -6.59 4.31
N GLU A 10 2.89 -7.90 4.58
CA GLU A 10 2.01 -8.77 3.81
C GLU A 10 0.54 -8.27 3.80
N VAL A 11 0.07 -7.69 4.90
CA VAL A 11 -1.27 -7.10 5.00
C VAL A 11 -1.40 -5.87 4.10
N HIS A 12 -0.42 -4.97 4.13
CA HIS A 12 -0.43 -3.76 3.32
C HIS A 12 -0.22 -4.05 1.82
N GLU A 13 0.63 -5.03 1.48
CA GLU A 13 0.83 -5.47 0.09
C GLU A 13 -0.46 -6.04 -0.51
N ARG A 14 -1.21 -6.85 0.26
CA ARG A 14 -2.50 -7.38 -0.18
C ARG A 14 -3.54 -6.27 -0.38
N GLN A 15 -3.65 -5.32 0.55
CA GLN A 15 -4.57 -4.19 0.42
C GLN A 15 -4.21 -3.30 -0.76
N LEU A 16 -2.92 -3.03 -0.99
CA LEU A 16 -2.45 -2.28 -2.15
C LEU A 16 -2.82 -2.95 -3.46
N ALA A 17 -2.65 -4.28 -3.55
CA ALA A 17 -3.05 -5.05 -4.73
C ALA A 17 -4.55 -4.96 -4.97
N GLU A 18 -5.37 -5.14 -3.93
CA GLU A 18 -6.82 -5.01 -4.01
C GLU A 18 -7.26 -3.62 -4.48
N TYR A 19 -6.68 -2.55 -3.96
CA TYR A 19 -7.02 -1.18 -4.38
C TYR A 19 -6.62 -0.90 -5.84
N ARG A 20 -5.48 -1.43 -6.30
CA ARG A 20 -5.07 -1.32 -7.70
C ARG A 20 -6.02 -2.08 -8.65
N GLU A 21 -6.44 -3.28 -8.26
CA GLU A 21 -7.44 -4.03 -9.04
C GLU A 21 -8.79 -3.30 -9.11
N ILE A 22 -9.22 -2.68 -8.01
CA ILE A 22 -10.42 -1.82 -7.99
C ILE A 22 -10.22 -0.61 -8.92
N GLU A 23 -9.05 0.03 -8.90
CA GLU A 23 -8.74 1.19 -9.75
C GLU A 23 -8.88 0.83 -11.23
N GLU A 24 -8.26 -0.27 -11.65
CA GLU A 24 -8.29 -0.76 -13.04
C GLU A 24 -9.69 -1.15 -13.50
N ARG A 25 -10.46 -1.81 -12.63
CA ARG A 25 -11.81 -2.30 -12.95
C ARG A 25 -12.85 -1.19 -12.98
N ASP A 26 -12.83 -0.31 -11.99
CA ASP A 26 -13.96 0.60 -11.70
C ASP A 26 -13.74 2.01 -12.27
N PHE A 27 -12.49 2.39 -12.59
CA PHE A 27 -12.13 3.71 -13.11
C PHE A 27 -11.42 3.67 -14.48
N PRO A 28 -11.98 2.98 -15.50
CA PRO A 28 -11.43 3.02 -16.85
C PRO A 28 -11.56 4.43 -17.47
N PRO A 29 -10.70 4.77 -18.45
CA PRO A 29 -10.79 6.05 -19.16
C PRO A 29 -12.18 6.24 -19.79
N GLY A 30 -12.79 7.41 -19.53
CA GLY A 30 -14.14 7.76 -19.99
C GLY A 30 -15.22 7.79 -18.91
N ARG A 31 -14.91 7.39 -17.66
CA ARG A 31 -15.77 7.65 -16.49
C ARG A 31 -15.41 9.00 -15.85
N ASP A 32 -16.11 10.05 -16.27
CA ASP A 32 -15.74 11.44 -15.97
C ASP A 32 -16.77 12.24 -15.18
N SER A 33 -17.79 11.59 -14.58
CA SER A 33 -18.71 12.32 -13.72
C SER A 33 -17.99 12.87 -12.48
N SER A 34 -18.47 13.99 -11.93
CA SER A 34 -17.88 14.57 -10.71
C SER A 34 -17.89 13.59 -9.53
N GLU A 35 -18.89 12.72 -9.46
CA GLU A 35 -18.98 11.67 -8.44
C GLU A 35 -17.91 10.57 -8.65
N ASP A 36 -17.72 10.12 -9.89
CA ASP A 36 -16.67 9.15 -10.21
C ASP A 36 -15.28 9.71 -9.88
N ARG A 37 -15.03 10.99 -10.21
CA ARG A 37 -13.76 11.66 -9.87
C ARG A 37 -13.52 11.75 -8.38
N LEU A 38 -14.55 12.03 -7.59
CA LEU A 38 -14.42 12.07 -6.13
C LEU A 38 -14.13 10.68 -5.56
N ARG A 39 -14.84 9.65 -6.02
CA ARG A 39 -14.60 8.27 -5.61
C ARG A 39 -13.20 7.81 -5.99
N HIS A 40 -12.74 8.14 -7.20
CA HIS A 40 -11.36 7.84 -7.64
C HIS A 40 -10.34 8.55 -6.76
N LEU A 41 -10.57 9.82 -6.41
CA LEU A 41 -9.68 10.56 -5.53
C LEU A 41 -9.51 9.89 -4.16
N VAL A 42 -10.61 9.39 -3.58
CA VAL A 42 -10.58 8.65 -2.31
C VAL A 42 -9.82 7.32 -2.45
N LEU A 43 -10.06 6.56 -3.52
CA LEU A 43 -9.33 5.32 -3.78
C LEU A 43 -7.83 5.58 -3.91
N ARG A 44 -7.43 6.60 -4.67
CA ARG A 44 -6.02 6.97 -4.80
C ARG A 44 -5.38 7.33 -3.46
N ALA A 45 -6.09 8.04 -2.59
CA ALA A 45 -5.57 8.32 -1.24
C ALA A 45 -5.30 7.03 -0.44
N GLY A 46 -6.15 6.01 -0.62
CA GLY A 46 -5.90 4.66 -0.09
C GLY A 46 -4.65 4.02 -0.69
N ILE A 47 -4.53 4.01 -2.01
CA ILE A 47 -3.35 3.47 -2.72
C ILE A 47 -2.06 4.16 -2.28
N ASP A 48 -2.07 5.48 -2.14
CA ASP A 48 -0.91 6.27 -1.72
C ASP A 48 -0.49 5.89 -0.28
N LEU A 49 -1.47 5.72 0.62
CA LEU A 49 -1.21 5.30 2.00
C LEU A 49 -0.65 3.87 2.08
N GLU A 50 -1.23 2.92 1.36
CA GLU A 50 -0.72 1.54 1.34
C GLU A 50 0.67 1.46 0.68
N THR A 51 0.90 2.26 -0.37
CA THR A 51 2.23 2.38 -1.01
C THR A 51 3.27 2.92 -0.01
N PHE A 52 2.90 3.92 0.78
CA PHE A 52 3.78 4.44 1.83
C PHE A 52 4.12 3.34 2.86
N TRP A 53 3.12 2.62 3.39
CA TRP A 53 3.35 1.61 4.41
C TRP A 53 4.18 0.44 3.91
N THR A 54 3.92 -0.07 2.71
CA THR A 54 4.70 -1.15 2.10
C THR A 54 6.17 -0.77 1.93
N GLN A 55 6.44 0.44 1.41
CA GLN A 55 7.80 0.95 1.27
C GLN A 55 8.49 1.14 2.62
N TRP A 56 7.81 1.76 3.58
CA TRP A 56 8.39 2.02 4.89
C TRP A 56 8.69 0.72 5.65
N LEU A 57 7.78 -0.25 5.64
CA LEU A 57 7.99 -1.55 6.28
C LEU A 57 9.11 -2.34 5.61
N GLY A 58 9.20 -2.30 4.28
CA GLY A 58 10.31 -2.90 3.53
C GLY A 58 11.66 -2.29 3.91
N HIS A 59 11.75 -0.96 4.01
CA HIS A 59 12.95 -0.29 4.48
C HIS A 59 13.27 -0.63 5.94
N ALA A 60 12.29 -0.62 6.84
CA ALA A 60 12.50 -0.97 8.25
C ALA A 60 13.06 -2.39 8.41
N LEU A 61 12.52 -3.37 7.66
CA LEU A 61 13.02 -4.74 7.65
C LEU A 61 14.45 -4.85 7.11
N ALA A 62 14.80 -4.06 6.09
CA ALA A 62 16.17 -4.02 5.57
C ALA A 62 17.15 -3.49 6.63
N GLU A 63 16.80 -2.41 7.33
CA GLU A 63 17.60 -1.87 8.44
C GLU A 63 17.77 -2.91 9.57
N PHE A 64 16.72 -3.65 9.93
CA PHE A 64 16.83 -4.72 10.93
C PHE A 64 17.78 -5.85 10.52
N ALA A 65 17.86 -6.18 9.23
CA ALA A 65 18.78 -7.21 8.74
C ALA A 65 20.25 -6.78 8.75
N GLU A 66 20.51 -5.47 8.72
CA GLU A 66 21.86 -4.88 8.76
C GLU A 66 22.35 -4.58 10.18
N LEU A 67 21.44 -4.49 11.15
CA LEU A 67 21.81 -4.35 12.55
C LEU A 67 22.53 -5.63 13.01
N PRO A 68 23.77 -5.53 13.53
CA PRO A 68 24.40 -6.68 14.17
C PRO A 68 23.53 -7.13 15.34
N ASP A 69 23.35 -8.45 15.50
CA ASP A 69 22.69 -9.03 16.67
C ASP A 69 23.20 -8.29 17.92
N GLY A 70 22.32 -7.52 18.55
CA GLY A 70 22.67 -6.77 19.75
C GLY A 70 23.27 -7.75 20.74
N GLY A 71 24.56 -7.55 21.08
CA GLY A 71 25.31 -8.39 22.00
C GLY A 71 24.68 -8.52 23.39
#